data_AF-A0AAV8D419-F1
#
_entry.id   AF-A0AAV8D419-F1
#
_cell.length_a   1.000
_cell.length_b   1.000
_cell.length_c   1.000
_cell.angle_alpha   90.00
_cell.angle_beta   90.00
_cell.angle_gamma   90.00
#
_symmetry.space_group_name_H-M   'P 1'
#
loop_
_entity.id
_entity.type
_entity.pdbx_description
1 polymer ?
#
loop_
_entity_poly.entity_id
_entity_poly.type
_entity_poly.pdbx_seq_one_letter_code
_entity_poly.pdbx_strand_id
1 'polypeptide(L)' 'MESGGRKINENKLLSKKKRWTPYGNTKCMICKQQVHQDGKYCHTCAYSKGVCAMCGKQVLDTKFYKQSNV' A
#
# COMPACT_ATOMS: atom_id res chain seq x y z
N MET A 1 26.27 9.37 -14.88
CA MET A 1 25.44 9.92 -15.98
C MET A 1 23.98 9.57 -15.69
N GLU A 2 23.30 10.41 -14.93
CA GLU A 2 21.86 10.28 -14.69
C GLU A 2 21.13 10.75 -15.93
N SER A 3 20.87 9.83 -16.85
CA SER A 3 19.97 10.08 -17.98
C SER A 3 18.58 10.29 -17.41
N GLY A 4 18.22 11.56 -17.22
CA GLY A 4 16.94 12.01 -16.71
C GLY A 4 15.80 11.52 -17.61
N GLY A 5 15.29 10.31 -17.32
CA GLY A 5 14.25 9.60 -18.08
C GLY A 5 12.87 10.27 -18.12
N ARG A 6 12.80 11.58 -17.83
CA ARG A 6 11.62 12.40 -18.05
C ARG A 6 11.60 12.80 -19.52
N LYS A 7 10.76 12.11 -20.29
CA LYS A 7 10.47 12.50 -21.68
C LYS A 7 9.91 13.92 -21.69
N ILE A 8 10.60 14.84 -22.34
CA ILE A 8 10.13 16.22 -22.58
C ILE A 8 8.87 16.14 -23.46
N ASN A 9 7.85 16.95 -23.15
CA ASN A 9 6.52 16.95 -23.79
C ASN A 9 5.65 15.69 -23.58
N GLU A 10 5.83 14.96 -22.47
CA GLU A 10 4.89 13.90 -22.07
C GLU A 10 3.85 14.41 -21.06
N ASN A 11 2.57 14.27 -21.39
CA ASN A 11 1.49 14.49 -20.43
C ASN A 11 1.48 13.35 -19.39
N LYS A 12 1.92 13.64 -18.16
CA LYS A 12 2.03 12.66 -17.07
C LYS A 12 0.70 12.11 -16.56
N LEU A 13 -0.39 12.84 -16.76
CA LEU A 13 -1.74 12.41 -16.39
C LEU A 13 -2.29 11.39 -17.41
N LEU A 14 -1.96 11.57 -18.69
CA LEU A 14 -2.40 10.70 -19.79
C LEU A 14 -1.41 9.57 -20.12
N SER A 15 -0.14 9.70 -19.72
CA SER A 15 0.86 8.67 -19.99
C SER A 15 0.50 7.36 -19.29
N LYS A 16 0.56 6.25 -20.04
CA LYS A 16 0.26 4.90 -19.51
C LYS A 16 1.29 4.43 -18.47
N LYS A 17 2.44 5.09 -18.36
CA LYS A 17 3.48 4.75 -17.39
C LYS A 17 3.02 5.18 -15.99
N LYS A 18 2.80 4.21 -15.09
CA LYS A 18 2.34 4.42 -13.71
C LYS A 18 0.97 5.11 -13.61
N ARG A 19 0.00 4.70 -14.44
CA ARG A 19 -1.38 5.20 -14.34
C ARG A 19 -1.91 4.92 -12.93
N TRP A 20 -2.17 5.99 -12.19
CA TRP A 20 -2.73 5.89 -10.84
C TRP A 20 -4.14 5.29 -10.92
N THR A 21 -4.33 4.15 -10.28
CA THR A 21 -5.63 3.50 -10.16
C THR A 21 -6.18 3.79 -8.76
N PRO A 22 -7.30 4.51 -8.61
CA PRO A 22 -7.86 4.84 -7.29
C PRO A 22 -8.32 3.58 -6.51
N TYR A 23 -8.53 2.48 -7.23
CA TYR A 23 -8.95 1.19 -6.72
C TYR A 23 -7.75 0.22 -6.60
N GLY A 24 -6.66 0.61 -5.94
CA GLY A 24 -5.38 -0.13 -5.81
C GLY A 24 -5.38 -1.61 -6.22
N ASN A 25 -4.40 -2.01 -7.04
CA ASN A 25 -4.36 -3.33 -7.67
C ASN A 25 -4.13 -4.51 -6.69
N THR A 26 -3.80 -4.22 -5.43
CA THR A 26 -3.46 -5.22 -4.42
C THR A 26 -4.61 -5.48 -3.47
N LYS A 27 -4.73 -6.74 -3.03
CA LYS A 27 -5.71 -7.18 -2.03
C LYS A 27 -5.00 -7.51 -0.72
N CYS A 28 -5.66 -7.26 0.41
CA CYS A 28 -5.17 -7.62 1.73
C CYS A 28 -4.99 -9.15 1.82
N MET A 29 -3.84 -9.62 2.31
CA MET A 29 -3.59 -11.06 2.44
C MET A 29 -4.46 -11.77 3.48
N ILE A 30 -5.05 -11.02 4.43
CA ILE A 30 -5.82 -11.58 5.56
C ILE A 30 -7.31 -11.62 5.22
N CYS A 31 -7.89 -10.44 4.96
CA CYS A 31 -9.34 -10.32 4.73
C CYS A 31 -9.71 -10.17 3.25
N LYS A 32 -8.73 -10.19 2.33
CA LYS A 32 -8.93 -10.13 0.86
C LYS A 32 -9.62 -8.86 0.34
N GLN A 33 -9.88 -7.88 1.20
CA GLN A 33 -10.41 -6.58 0.80
C GLN A 33 -9.41 -5.86 -0.10
N GLN A 34 -9.92 -5.10 -1.07
CA GLN A 34 -9.07 -4.31 -1.96
C GLN A 34 -8.41 -3.17 -1.17
N VAL A 35 -7.10 -2.98 -1.35
CA VAL A 35 -6.32 -1.98 -0.61
C VAL A 35 -6.23 -0.70 -1.44
N HIS A 36 -6.31 0.46 -0.78
CA HIS A 36 -6.25 1.75 -1.48
C HIS A 36 -4.87 2.06 -2.07
N GLN A 37 -3.81 1.60 -1.41
CA GLN A 37 -2.41 1.75 -1.82
C GLN A 37 -1.80 0.38 -2.09
N ASP A 38 -0.72 0.33 -2.87
CA ASP A 38 0.01 -0.91 -3.18
C ASP A 38 0.64 -1.48 -1.89
N GLY A 39 -0.06 -2.43 -1.27
CA GLY A 39 0.25 -2.90 0.07
C GLY A 39 -0.26 -4.32 0.33
N LYS A 40 0.43 -5.03 1.22
CA LYS A 40 0.14 -6.44 1.56
C LYS A 40 -1.09 -6.58 2.47
N TYR A 41 -1.33 -5.61 3.34
CA TYR A 41 -2.42 -5.64 4.31
C TYR A 41 -3.23 -4.35 4.25
N CYS A 42 -4.54 -4.44 4.57
CA CYS A 42 -5.34 -3.25 4.81
C CYS A 42 -4.94 -2.60 6.14
N HIS A 43 -5.31 -1.33 6.31
CA HIS A 43 -4.98 -0.56 7.52
C HIS A 43 -5.47 -1.25 8.80
N THR A 44 -6.70 -1.77 8.79
CA THR A 44 -7.30 -2.51 9.91
C THR A 44 -6.52 -3.77 10.27
N CYS A 45 -6.22 -4.64 9.31
CA CYS A 45 -5.51 -5.89 9.61
C CYS A 45 -4.05 -5.67 9.99
N ALA A 46 -3.41 -4.66 9.40
CA ALA A 46 -2.07 -4.23 9.77
C ALA A 46 -2.03 -3.74 11.23
N TYR A 47 -3.02 -2.93 11.62
CA TYR A 47 -3.17 -2.42 12.98
C TYR A 47 -3.40 -3.54 13.99
N SER A 48 -4.38 -4.41 13.76
CA SER A 48 -4.70 -5.52 14.69
C SER A 48 -3.56 -6.52 14.86
N LYS A 49 -2.67 -6.67 13.87
CA LYS A 49 -1.49 -7.55 13.96
C LYS A 49 -0.20 -6.80 14.33
N GLY A 50 -0.21 -5.48 14.44
CA GLY A 50 0.99 -4.67 14.71
C GLY A 50 2.06 -4.77 13.62
N VAL A 51 1.66 -5.00 12.37
CA VAL A 51 2.58 -5.13 11.22
C VAL A 51 2.46 -3.94 10.27
N CYS A 52 3.50 -3.63 9.53
CA CYS A 52 3.46 -2.60 8.50
C CYS A 52 2.54 -3.05 7.34
N ALA A 53 1.59 -2.20 6.95
CA ALA A 53 0.65 -2.48 5.86
C ALA A 53 1.33 -2.71 4.49
N MET A 54 2.50 -2.11 4.29
CA MET A 54 3.24 -2.17 3.02
C MET A 54 4.17 -3.38 2.95
N CYS A 55 5.08 -3.53 3.93
CA CYS A 55 6.13 -4.55 3.87
C CYS A 55 5.82 -5.81 4.69
N GLY A 56 4.94 -5.72 5.69
CA GLY A 56 4.58 -6.81 6.60
C GLY A 56 5.54 -7.06 7.76
N LYS A 57 6.57 -6.21 7.92
CA LYS A 57 7.44 -6.27 9.10
C LYS A 57 6.66 -5.93 10.36
N GLN A 58 6.95 -6.61 11.47
CA GLN A 58 6.42 -6.25 12.79
C GLN A 58 6.90 -4.84 13.19
N VAL A 59 5.95 -3.96 13.46
CA VAL A 59 6.16 -2.58 13.91
C VAL A 59 5.91 -2.47 15.42
N LEU A 60 4.94 -3.21 15.94
CA LEU A 60 4.54 -3.21 17.33
C LEU A 60 4.33 -4.66 17.81
N ASP A 61 4.73 -4.97 19.04
CA ASP A 61 4.31 -6.20 19.70
C ASP A 61 2.93 -5.99 20.32
N THR A 62 1.94 -6.74 19.84
CA THR A 62 0.53 -6.54 20.19
C THR A 62 0.06 -7.43 21.33
N LYS A 63 0.95 -8.22 21.95
CA LYS A 63 0.59 -9.24 22.97
C LYS A 63 -0.13 -8.64 24.18
N PHE A 64 0.17 -7.40 24.52
CA PHE A 64 -0.44 -6.68 25.63
C PHE A 64 -1.41 -5.57 25.18
N TYR A 65 -1.65 -5.41 23.88
CA TYR A 65 -2.49 -4.34 23.34
C TYR A 65 -3.73 -4.92 22.67
N LYS A 66 -4.92 -4.48 23.11
CA LYS A 66 -6.19 -4.86 22.48
C LYS A 66 -6.50 -3.93 21.32
N GLN A 67 -5.87 -4.17 20.18
CA GLN A 67 -6.08 -3.40 18.94
C GLN A 67 -7.36 -3.86 18.22
N SER A 68 -8.49 -3.44 18.79
CA SER A 68 -9.82 -3.59 18.19
C SER A 68 -10.00 -2.58 17.05
N ASN A 69 -10.67 -2.99 15.98
CA ASN A 69 -11.22 -2.08 15.00
C ASN A 69 -12.67 -1.76 15.42
N VAL A 70 -13.08 -0.49 15.35
CA VAL A 70 -14.48 -0.08 15.56
C VAL A 70 -15.42 -0.83 14.62
#